data_AF-A0A3P1SR17-F1
#
_entry.id   AF-A0A3P1SR17-F1
#
_cell.length_a   1.000
_cell.length_b   1.000
_cell.length_c   1.000
_cell.angle_alpha   90.00
_cell.angle_beta   90.00
_cell.angle_gamma   90.00
#
_symmetry.space_group_name_H-M   'P 1'
#
loop_
_entity.id
_entity.type
_entity.pdbx_description
1 polymer ?
#
loop_
_entity_poly.entity_id
_entity_poly.type
_entity_poly.pdbx_seq_one_letter_code
_entity_poly.pdbx_strand_id
1 'polypeptide(L)'
;MQLNDPRSAAVYIQKQRPVITGCLQQALRYTETASIWSTLECQQLLQQDQQLKQAWSLVLPNGSVAGIAGIPYELRKSTVEAYSEYMQLAERIAYLSR
;
A
#
# COMPACT_ATOMS: atom_id res chain seq x y z
N MET A 1 -6.80 -0.72 15.90
CA MET A 1 -6.23 0.64 15.78
C MET A 1 -7.23 1.49 15.04
N GLN A 2 -7.56 2.69 15.51
CA GLN A 2 -8.50 3.57 14.82
C GLN A 2 -7.74 4.40 13.77
N LEU A 3 -8.25 4.44 12.53
CA LEU A 3 -7.68 5.22 11.42
C LEU A 3 -8.48 6.52 11.27
N ASN A 4 -8.05 7.57 11.96
CA ASN A 4 -8.76 8.85 12.05
C ASN A 4 -7.90 10.07 11.73
N ASP A 5 -6.57 9.92 11.71
CA ASP A 5 -5.64 11.02 11.41
C ASP A 5 -4.43 10.54 10.57
N PRO A 6 -3.69 11.45 9.90
CA PRO A 6 -2.55 11.08 9.06
C PRO A 6 -1.42 10.35 9.78
N ARG A 7 -1.17 10.63 11.08
CA ARG A 7 -0.15 9.92 11.87
C ARG A 7 -0.58 8.49 12.12
N SER A 8 -1.83 8.26 12.54
CA SER A 8 -2.37 6.91 12.72
C SER A 8 -2.30 6.12 11.40
N ALA A 9 -2.66 6.75 10.28
CA ALA A 9 -2.56 6.14 8.96
C ALA A 9 -1.11 5.78 8.57
N ALA A 10 -0.15 6.68 8.79
CA ALA A 10 1.26 6.42 8.52
C ALA A 10 1.80 5.21 9.32
N VAL A 11 1.46 5.12 10.61
CA VAL A 11 1.84 3.97 11.45
C VAL A 11 1.21 2.68 10.94
N TYR A 12 -0.04 2.72 10.49
CA TYR A 12 -0.71 1.55 9.91
C TYR A 12 -0.03 1.10 8.62
N ILE A 13 0.19 2.04 7.68
CA ILE A 13 0.87 1.78 6.41
C ILE A 13 2.24 1.16 6.64
N GLN A 14 3.01 1.71 7.60
CA GLN A 14 4.31 1.14 7.94
C GLN A 14 4.23 -0.30 8.45
N LYS A 15 3.22 -0.63 9.26
CA LYS A 15 2.97 -2.01 9.73
C LYS A 15 2.54 -2.95 8.60
N GLN A 16 1.81 -2.45 7.61
CA GLN A 16 1.36 -3.24 6.47
C GLN A 16 2.37 -3.31 5.32
N ARG A 17 3.44 -2.51 5.36
CA ARG A 17 4.48 -2.50 4.31
C ARG A 17 5.01 -3.90 3.96
N PRO A 18 5.29 -4.83 4.91
CA PRO A 18 5.72 -6.19 4.57
C PRO A 18 4.69 -6.99 3.75
N VAL A 19 3.40 -6.74 3.95
CA VAL A 19 2.32 -7.40 3.19
C VAL A 19 2.28 -6.86 1.77
N ILE A 20 2.43 -5.53 1.60
CA ILE A 20 2.53 -4.88 0.28
C ILE A 20 3.74 -5.41 -0.49
N THR A 21 4.92 -5.40 0.13
CA THR A 21 6.16 -5.85 -0.52
C THR A 21 6.16 -7.35 -0.80
N GLY A 22 5.57 -8.17 0.07
CA GLY A 22 5.38 -9.59 -0.17
C GLY A 22 4.55 -9.85 -1.43
N CYS A 23 3.40 -9.17 -1.57
CA CYS A 23 2.58 -9.30 -2.78
C CYS A 23 3.28 -8.75 -4.02
N LEU A 24 4.00 -7.61 -3.92
CA LEU A 24 4.81 -7.08 -5.02
C LEU A 24 5.87 -8.09 -5.51
N GLN A 25 6.59 -8.73 -4.59
CA GLN A 25 7.60 -9.73 -4.95
C GLN A 25 6.99 -10.93 -5.68
N GLN A 26 5.80 -11.38 -5.27
CA GLN A 26 5.07 -12.40 -6.03
C GLN A 26 4.61 -11.86 -7.38
N ALA A 27 4.01 -10.67 -7.43
CA ALA A 27 3.53 -10.04 -8.66
C ALA A 27 4.60 -9.88 -9.75
N LEU A 28 5.86 -9.66 -9.35
CA LEU A 28 7.00 -9.57 -10.27
C LEU A 28 7.41 -10.92 -10.87
N ARG A 29 7.04 -12.05 -10.24
CA ARG A 29 7.39 -13.42 -10.69
C ARG A 29 6.38 -14.04 -11.64
N TYR A 30 5.14 -13.56 -11.64
CA TYR A 30 4.06 -14.09 -12.48
C TYR A 30 3.80 -13.23 -13.70
N THR A 31 3.30 -13.85 -14.77
CA THR A 31 2.94 -13.20 -16.04
C THR A 31 1.43 -13.02 -16.20
N GLU A 32 0.63 -13.50 -15.27
CA GLU A 32 -0.83 -13.44 -15.31
C GLU A 32 -1.38 -12.95 -13.98
N THR A 33 -2.37 -12.06 -14.01
CA THR A 33 -2.98 -11.50 -12.80
C THR A 33 -3.67 -12.56 -11.95
N ALA A 34 -4.28 -13.57 -12.57
CA ALA A 34 -4.92 -14.68 -11.85
C ALA A 34 -3.93 -15.42 -10.93
N SER A 35 -2.71 -15.69 -11.41
CA SER A 35 -1.69 -16.35 -10.59
C SER A 35 -1.23 -15.48 -9.43
N ILE A 36 -1.11 -14.16 -9.63
CA ILE A 36 -0.76 -13.21 -8.55
C ILE A 36 -1.77 -13.30 -7.41
N TRP A 37 -3.07 -13.23 -7.72
CA TRP A 37 -4.14 -13.26 -6.73
C TRP A 37 -4.31 -14.60 -6.02
N SER A 38 -3.76 -15.68 -6.59
CA SER A 38 -3.74 -17.00 -5.95
C SER A 38 -2.66 -17.15 -4.88
N THR A 39 -1.68 -16.24 -4.82
CA THR A 39 -0.59 -16.31 -3.82
C THR A 39 -1.05 -15.92 -2.43
N LEU A 40 -0.48 -16.56 -1.41
CA LEU A 40 -0.82 -16.28 -0.01
C LEU A 40 -0.55 -14.82 0.36
N GLU A 41 0.57 -14.26 -0.12
CA GLU A 41 0.98 -12.89 0.15
C GLU A 41 -0.01 -11.87 -0.43
N CYS A 42 -0.50 -12.09 -1.65
CA CYS A 42 -1.50 -11.21 -2.24
C CYS A 42 -2.89 -11.41 -1.64
N GLN A 43 -3.23 -12.62 -1.18
CA GLN A 43 -4.46 -12.84 -0.41
C GLN A 43 -4.45 -12.11 0.93
N GLN A 44 -3.30 -12.09 1.63
CA GLN A 44 -3.15 -11.29 2.85
C GLN A 44 -3.32 -9.79 2.59
N LEU A 45 -2.80 -9.29 1.46
CA LEU A 45 -3.01 -7.90 1.06
C LEU A 45 -4.50 -7.60 0.82
N LEU A 46 -5.21 -8.47 0.11
CA LEU A 46 -6.64 -8.32 -0.17
C LEU A 46 -7.49 -8.28 1.10
N GLN A 47 -7.12 -9.05 2.14
CA GLN A 47 -7.81 -9.00 3.44
C GLN A 47 -7.68 -7.64 4.14
N GLN A 48 -6.63 -6.87 3.82
CA GLN A 48 -6.38 -5.54 4.38
C GLN A 48 -6.78 -4.39 3.45
N ASP A 49 -7.28 -4.68 2.25
CA ASP A 49 -7.48 -3.69 1.18
C ASP A 49 -8.33 -2.50 1.61
N GLN A 50 -9.46 -2.74 2.29
CA GLN A 50 -10.33 -1.66 2.76
C GLN A 50 -9.62 -0.73 3.76
N GLN A 51 -8.89 -1.29 4.72
CA GLN A 51 -8.18 -0.51 5.73
C GLN A 51 -6.96 0.22 5.12
N LEU A 52 -6.26 -0.42 4.18
CA LEU A 52 -5.18 0.20 3.42
C LEU A 52 -5.68 1.38 2.60
N LYS A 53 -6.80 1.25 1.89
CA LYS A 53 -7.44 2.35 1.15
C LYS A 53 -7.83 3.51 2.07
N GLN A 54 -8.40 3.21 3.24
CA GLN A 54 -8.71 4.22 4.25
C GLN A 54 -7.45 4.91 4.79
N ALA A 55 -6.37 4.16 5.04
CA ALA A 55 -5.11 4.76 5.50
C ALA A 55 -4.50 5.65 4.41
N TRP A 56 -4.48 5.20 3.16
CA TRP A 56 -3.98 6.00 2.04
C TRP A 56 -4.82 7.26 1.80
N SER A 57 -6.14 7.23 1.97
CA SER A 57 -6.97 8.42 1.81
C SER A 57 -6.73 9.50 2.88
N LEU A 58 -6.24 9.10 4.07
CA LEU A 58 -5.83 10.03 5.13
C LEU A 58 -4.44 10.64 4.87
N VAL A 59 -3.54 9.90 4.22
CA VAL A 59 -2.18 10.39 3.87
C VAL A 59 -2.18 11.20 2.58
N LEU A 60 -2.95 10.76 1.58
CA LEU A 60 -3.08 11.36 0.25
C LEU A 60 -4.55 11.70 -0.07
N PRO A 61 -5.18 12.63 0.68
CA PRO A 61 -6.57 13.00 0.43
C PRO A 61 -6.74 13.55 -0.99
N ASN A 62 -7.61 12.90 -1.77
CA ASN A 62 -7.84 13.22 -3.19
C ASN A 62 -6.56 13.20 -4.05
N GLY A 63 -5.57 12.37 -3.67
CA GLY A 63 -4.28 12.30 -4.36
C GLY A 63 -3.31 13.47 -4.06
N SER A 64 -3.67 14.37 -3.13
CA SER A 64 -2.82 15.48 -2.70
C SER A 64 -1.91 15.07 -1.54
N VAL A 65 -0.67 15.58 -1.52
CA VAL A 65 0.29 15.36 -0.42
C VAL A 65 -0.04 16.14 0.86
N ALA A 66 -1.20 16.79 0.94
CA ALA A 66 -1.61 17.59 2.10
C ALA A 66 -1.60 16.80 3.41
N GLY A 67 -1.97 15.52 3.39
CA GLY A 67 -1.92 14.64 4.56
C GLY A 67 -0.51 14.36 5.08
N ILE A 68 0.51 14.42 4.20
CA ILE A 68 1.92 14.19 4.55
C ILE A 68 2.44 15.25 5.54
N ALA A 69 1.95 16.48 5.45
CA ALA A 69 2.33 17.54 6.40
C ALA A 69 1.97 17.19 7.85
N GLY A 70 0.87 16.47 8.06
CA GLY A 70 0.41 16.00 9.37
C GLY A 70 1.15 14.76 9.91
N ILE A 71 2.07 14.18 9.13
CA ILE A 71 2.85 13.01 9.52
C ILE A 71 4.14 13.47 10.23
N PRO A 72 4.48 12.91 11.41
CA PRO A 72 5.76 13.15 12.06
C PRO A 72 6.94 12.88 11.13
N TYR A 73 7.98 13.72 11.20
CA TYR A 73 9.13 13.67 10.28
C TYR A 73 9.74 12.27 10.14
N GLU A 74 9.93 11.57 11.27
CA GLU A 74 10.48 10.21 11.34
C GLU A 74 9.67 9.16 10.55
N LEU A 75 8.37 9.39 10.36
CA LEU A 75 7.49 8.46 9.65
C LEU A 75 7.33 8.81 8.16
N ARG A 76 7.71 10.02 7.74
CA ARG A 76 7.48 10.48 6.35
C ARG A 76 8.23 9.63 5.34
N LYS A 77 9.52 9.37 5.58
CA LYS A 77 10.35 8.60 4.66
C LYS A 77 9.80 7.19 4.43
N SER A 78 9.51 6.46 5.51
CA SER A 78 8.97 5.10 5.42
C SER A 78 7.58 5.06 4.77
N THR A 79 6.76 6.10 4.99
CA THR A 79 5.44 6.23 4.34
C THR A 79 5.58 6.46 2.83
N VAL A 80 6.50 7.32 2.40
CA VAL A 80 6.78 7.56 0.98
C VAL A 80 7.33 6.32 0.29
N GLU A 81 8.23 5.58 0.96
CA GLU A 81 8.74 4.31 0.44
C GLU A 81 7.62 3.27 0.28
N ALA A 82 6.75 3.13 1.28
CA ALA A 82 5.59 2.24 1.20
C ALA A 82 4.63 2.64 0.06
N TYR A 83 4.48 3.95 -0.21
CA TYR A 83 3.66 4.44 -1.32
C TYR A 83 4.28 4.07 -2.67
N SER A 84 5.59 4.21 -2.82
CA SER A 84 6.31 3.80 -4.03
C SER A 84 6.13 2.29 -4.31
N GLU A 85 6.27 1.45 -3.29
CA GLU A 85 6.07 -0.01 -3.42
C GLU A 85 4.63 -0.36 -3.77
N TYR A 86 3.66 0.33 -3.15
CA TYR A 86 2.23 0.17 -3.46
C TYR A 86 1.92 0.56 -4.91
N MET A 87 2.50 1.67 -5.40
CA MET A 87 2.35 2.12 -6.79
C MET A 87 2.97 1.13 -7.77
N GLN A 88 4.16 0.60 -7.50
CA GLN A 88 4.79 -0.42 -8.34
C GLN A 88 3.92 -1.68 -8.46
N LEU A 89 3.28 -2.11 -7.37
CA LEU A 89 2.35 -3.23 -7.40
C LEU A 89 1.13 -2.92 -8.28
N ALA A 90 0.53 -1.74 -8.12
CA ALA A 90 -0.61 -1.31 -8.93
C ALA A 90 -0.24 -1.24 -10.43
N GLU A 91 0.91 -0.68 -10.76
CA GLU A 91 1.44 -0.63 -12.13
C GLU A 91 1.68 -2.02 -12.72
N ARG A 92 2.24 -2.94 -11.92
CA ARG A 92 2.46 -4.33 -12.35
C ARG A 92 1.15 -5.02 -12.70
N ILE A 93 0.14 -4.90 -11.84
CA ILE A 93 -1.18 -5.49 -12.07
C ILE A 93 -1.84 -4.86 -13.31
N ALA A 94 -1.77 -3.54 -13.44
CA ALA A 94 -2.34 -2.82 -14.58
C ALA A 94 -1.66 -3.22 -15.89
N TYR A 95 -0.34 -3.42 -15.89
CA TYR A 95 0.41 -3.90 -17.05
C TYR A 95 -0.06 -5.29 -17.52
N LEU A 96 -0.29 -6.21 -16.58
CA LEU A 96 -0.73 -7.58 -16.89
C LEU A 96 -2.23 -7.71 -17.18
N SER A 97 -3.01 -6.64 -16.97
CA SER A 97 -4.45 -6.60 -17.26
C SER A 97 -4.78 -6.01 -18.63
N ARG A 98 -3.75 -5.63 -19.40
CA ARG A 98 -3.86 -5.12 -20.78
C ARG A 98 -3.74 -6.26 -21.77
#